data_AF-A0A3R7VTX9-F1
#
_entry.id   AF-A0A3R7VTX9-F1
#
_cell.length_a   1.000
_cell.length_b   1.000
_cell.length_c   1.000
_cell.angle_alpha   90.00
_cell.angle_beta   90.00
_cell.angle_gamma   90.00
#
_symmetry.space_group_name_H-M   'P 1'
#
loop_
_entity.id
_entity.type
_entity.pdbx_description
1 polymer ?
#
loop_
_entity_poly.entity_id
_entity_poly.type
_entity_poly.pdbx_seq_one_letter_code
_entity_poly.pdbx_strand_id
1 'polypeptide(L)'
;MADIITVGIITLYFIMLIGIGAWASKKILNTEDYIIAGRSLGFWVFTILMVASICSGMTLLGVSGLGFAAGWPTIWEQIFVPAAAAFCITVFGMKLHSVGRDNGYLTLQDYFAHRFESVRYLRGLSAIAGIVVSVIYLVGQYTAISIVLVWLF
;
A
#
# COMPACT_ATOMS: atom_id res chain seq x y z
N MET A 1 26.86 -14.00 -5.57
CA MET A 1 27.39 -13.99 -4.19
C MET A 1 27.59 -12.56 -3.68
N ALA A 2 26.70 -12.13 -2.79
CA ALA A 2 26.75 -10.84 -2.11
C ALA A 2 28.05 -10.66 -1.31
N ASP A 3 28.61 -9.45 -1.36
CA ASP A 3 29.72 -9.09 -0.50
C ASP A 3 29.26 -8.85 0.95
N ILE A 4 30.22 -8.84 1.88
CA ILE A 4 29.92 -8.64 3.31
C ILE A 4 29.30 -7.27 3.59
N ILE A 5 29.60 -6.27 2.76
CA ILE A 5 29.08 -4.91 2.88
C ILE A 5 27.57 -4.90 2.54
N THR A 6 27.18 -5.55 1.44
CA THR A 6 25.78 -5.68 1.00
C THR A 6 24.94 -6.38 2.05
N VAL A 7 25.43 -7.50 2.57
CA VAL A 7 24.75 -8.23 3.67
C VAL A 7 24.61 -7.32 4.89
N GLY A 8 25.68 -6.60 5.27
CA GLY A 8 25.65 -5.65 6.39
C GLY A 8 24.60 -4.55 6.23
N ILE A 9 24.49 -3.95 5.03
CA ILE A 9 23.49 -2.92 4.73
C ILE A 9 22.07 -3.48 4.82
N ILE A 10 21.82 -4.66 4.26
CA ILE A 10 20.50 -5.32 4.30
C ILE A 10 20.10 -5.65 5.74
N THR A 11 21.02 -6.21 6.53
CA THR A 11 20.76 -6.53 7.94
C THR A 11 20.45 -5.26 8.74
N LEU A 12 21.24 -4.20 8.56
CA LEU A 12 20.98 -2.91 9.24
C LEU A 12 19.61 -2.34 8.86
N TYR A 13 19.24 -2.40 7.58
CA TYR A 13 17.93 -1.97 7.10
C TYR A 13 16.79 -2.72 7.80
N PHE A 14 16.85 -4.05 7.87
CA PHE A 14 15.83 -4.85 8.57
C PHE A 14 15.77 -4.55 10.07
N ILE A 15 16.92 -4.37 10.73
CA ILE A 15 16.96 -4.00 12.15
C ILE A 15 16.28 -2.65 12.37
N MET A 16 16.54 -1.65 11.52
CA MET A 16 15.87 -0.35 11.60
C MET A 16 14.36 -0.47 11.40
N LEU A 17 13.91 -1.25 10.41
CA LEU A 17 12.47 -1.48 10.18
C LEU A 17 11.79 -2.13 11.38
N ILE A 18 12.39 -3.18 11.94
CA ILE A 18 11.87 -3.85 13.14
C ILE A 18 11.85 -2.88 14.32
N GLY A 19 12.90 -2.08 14.51
CA GLY A 19 12.99 -1.07 15.56
C GLY A 19 11.89 -0.01 15.45
N ILE A 20 11.64 0.51 14.25
CA ILE A 20 10.55 1.47 13.98
C ILE A 20 9.19 0.82 14.26
N GLY A 21 8.98 -0.43 13.80
CA GLY A 21 7.74 -1.17 14.05
C GLY A 21 7.48 -1.41 15.54
N ALA A 22 8.51 -1.81 16.30
CA ALA A 22 8.42 -2.02 17.74
C ALA A 22 8.22 -0.72 18.53
N TRP A 23 8.71 0.41 18.01
CA TRP A 23 8.42 1.73 18.59
C TRP A 23 7.00 2.17 18.27
N ALA A 24 6.55 2.03 17.02
CA ALA A 24 5.21 2.39 16.58
C ALA A 24 4.14 1.53 17.26
N SER A 25 4.43 0.25 17.56
CA SER A 25 3.49 -0.64 18.22
C SER A 25 3.07 -0.16 19.60
N LYS A 26 3.96 0.55 20.31
CA LYS A 26 3.67 1.16 21.62
C LYS A 26 2.65 2.29 21.55
N LYS A 27 2.35 2.82 20.36
CA LYS A 27 1.38 3.90 20.15
C LYS A 27 -0.03 3.39 19.83
N ILE A 28 -0.20 2.09 19.60
CA ILE A 28 -1.50 1.50 19.28
C ILE A 28 -2.21 1.19 20.60
N LEU A 29 -3.29 1.93 20.90
CA LEU A 29 -4.09 1.72 22.11
C LEU A 29 -5.42 1.04 21.80
N ASN A 30 -5.93 1.21 20.58
CA ASN A 30 -7.21 0.65 20.14
C ASN A 30 -7.19 0.29 18.64
N THR A 31 -8.31 -0.26 18.17
CA THR A 31 -8.48 -0.70 16.78
C THR A 31 -8.42 0.45 15.77
N GLU A 32 -8.88 1.66 16.12
CA GLU A 32 -8.82 2.83 15.23
C GLU A 32 -7.38 3.29 15.02
N ASP A 33 -6.56 3.27 16.08
CA ASP A 33 -5.11 3.54 15.99
C ASP A 33 -4.42 2.52 15.08
N TYR A 34 -4.85 1.25 15.13
CA TYR A 34 -4.27 0.19 14.31
C TYR A 34 -4.65 0.30 12.82
N ILE A 35 -5.93 0.50 12.52
CA ILE A 35 -6.44 0.41 11.14
C ILE A 35 -6.22 1.72 10.37
N ILE A 36 -6.41 2.87 11.02
CA ILE A 36 -6.39 4.18 10.35
C ILE A 36 -5.48 5.20 11.02
N ALA A 37 -4.54 4.75 11.88
CA ALA A 37 -3.58 5.60 12.57
C ALA A 37 -4.25 6.75 13.36
N GLY A 38 -5.42 6.48 13.97
CA GLY A 38 -6.15 7.46 14.78
C GLY A 38 -6.58 8.71 14.01
N ARG A 39 -6.61 8.66 12.66
CA ARG A 39 -6.93 9.79 11.76
C ARG A 39 -6.03 11.02 11.97
N SER A 40 -4.84 10.83 12.52
CA SER A 40 -3.92 11.93 12.87
C SER A 40 -2.78 12.11 11.88
N LEU A 41 -2.82 11.43 10.72
CA LEU A 41 -1.77 11.55 9.71
C LEU A 41 -1.81 12.94 9.06
N GLY A 42 -0.76 13.73 9.30
CA GLY A 42 -0.54 15.00 8.60
C GLY A 42 -0.21 14.79 7.12
N PHE A 43 -0.33 15.85 6.33
CA PHE A 43 -0.16 15.84 4.87
C PHE A 43 1.11 15.09 4.42
N TRP A 44 2.27 15.45 4.95
CA TRP A 44 3.55 14.86 4.52
C TRP A 44 3.66 13.37 4.81
N VAL A 45 3.25 12.95 6.01
CA VAL A 45 3.30 11.53 6.40
C VAL A 45 2.33 10.73 5.54
N PHE A 46 1.13 11.26 5.31
CA PHE A 46 0.14 10.63 4.44
C PHE A 46 0.63 10.52 3.00
N THR A 47 1.19 11.57 2.41
CA THR A 47 1.70 11.54 1.03
C THR A 47 2.84 10.53 0.88
N ILE A 48 3.81 10.51 1.80
CA ILE A 48 4.91 9.54 1.75
C ILE A 48 4.38 8.11 1.91
N LEU A 49 3.43 7.89 2.82
CA LEU A 49 2.76 6.60 2.99
C LEU A 49 2.07 6.14 1.70
N MET A 50 1.34 7.03 1.04
CA MET A 50 0.64 6.72 -0.21
C MET A 50 1.63 6.41 -1.35
N VAL A 51 2.70 7.19 -1.48
CA VAL A 51 3.77 6.92 -2.47
C VAL A 51 4.42 5.57 -2.20
N ALA A 52 4.80 5.28 -0.96
CA ALA A 52 5.36 3.99 -0.57
C ALA A 52 4.38 2.82 -0.78
N SER A 53 3.07 3.05 -0.69
CA SER A 53 2.05 2.04 -0.94
C SER A 53 1.83 1.76 -2.44
N ILE A 54 2.03 2.76 -3.29
CA ILE A 54 1.91 2.63 -4.75
C ILE A 54 3.19 2.01 -5.34
N CYS A 55 4.36 2.44 -4.85
CA CYS A 55 5.64 1.89 -5.26
C CYS A 55 5.81 0.47 -4.75
N SER A 56 5.76 -0.51 -5.66
CA SER A 56 5.85 -1.93 -5.30
C SER A 56 6.76 -2.70 -6.24
N GLY A 57 6.84 -4.04 -6.08
CA GLY A 57 7.58 -4.91 -6.99
C GLY A 57 7.15 -4.77 -8.45
N MET A 58 5.88 -4.42 -8.71
CA MET A 58 5.39 -4.09 -10.06
C MET A 58 6.11 -2.86 -10.63
N THR A 59 6.27 -1.80 -9.83
CA THR A 59 6.98 -0.59 -10.26
C THR A 59 8.46 -0.89 -10.51
N LEU A 60 9.08 -1.66 -9.61
CA LEU A 60 10.50 -1.96 -9.71
C LEU A 60 10.83 -2.84 -10.92
N LEU A 61 10.11 -3.95 -11.13
CA LEU A 61 10.42 -4.93 -12.17
C LEU A 61 9.53 -4.81 -13.41
N GLY A 62 8.24 -4.55 -13.20
CA GLY A 62 7.27 -4.46 -14.29
C GLY A 62 7.48 -3.21 -15.13
N VAL A 63 7.48 -2.03 -14.51
CA VAL A 63 7.64 -0.76 -15.24
C VAL A 63 9.04 -0.64 -15.85
N SER A 64 10.09 -1.07 -15.15
CA SER A 64 11.45 -1.09 -15.71
C SER A 64 11.59 -2.07 -16.88
N GLY A 65 11.00 -3.27 -16.76
CA GLY A 65 10.99 -4.27 -17.84
C GLY A 65 10.20 -3.80 -19.07
N LEU A 66 9.07 -3.15 -18.85
CA LEU A 66 8.30 -2.51 -19.92
C LEU A 66 9.10 -1.39 -20.60
N GLY A 67 9.78 -0.54 -19.81
CA GLY A 67 10.65 0.50 -20.34
C GLY A 67 11.83 -0.05 -21.14
N PHE A 68 12.41 -1.18 -20.70
CA PHE A 68 13.46 -1.86 -21.45
C PHE A 68 12.96 -2.41 -22.80
N ALA A 69 11.75 -3.01 -22.82
CA ALA A 69 11.21 -3.64 -24.02
C ALA A 69 10.61 -2.65 -25.03
N ALA A 70 9.87 -1.64 -24.55
CA ALA A 70 9.10 -0.72 -25.39
C ALA A 70 9.70 0.69 -25.48
N GLY A 71 10.70 1.01 -24.66
CA GLY A 71 11.43 2.28 -24.71
C GLY A 71 10.63 3.49 -24.22
N TRP A 72 10.96 4.67 -24.76
CA TRP A 72 10.40 5.96 -24.34
C TRP A 72 8.87 6.06 -24.27
N PRO A 73 8.08 5.43 -25.17
CA PRO A 73 6.63 5.48 -25.09
C PRO A 73 6.05 5.10 -23.73
N THR A 74 6.73 4.27 -22.91
CA THR A 74 6.21 3.84 -21.59
C THR A 74 6.25 4.92 -20.51
N ILE A 75 6.81 6.10 -20.77
CA ILE A 75 6.87 7.20 -19.80
C ILE A 75 5.49 7.67 -19.32
N TRP A 76 4.43 7.36 -20.07
CA TRP A 76 3.06 7.65 -19.68
C TRP A 76 2.74 7.06 -18.30
N GLU A 77 3.29 5.89 -17.94
CA GLU A 77 3.01 5.24 -16.66
C GLU A 77 3.49 6.11 -15.49
N GLN A 78 4.69 6.68 -15.61
CA GLN A 78 5.30 7.55 -14.60
C GLN A 78 4.59 8.89 -14.40
N ILE A 79 3.77 9.31 -15.38
CA ILE A 79 2.99 10.55 -15.30
C ILE A 79 1.57 10.24 -14.82
N PHE A 80 0.90 9.29 -15.47
CA PHE A 80 -0.53 9.05 -15.25
C PHE A 80 -0.81 8.25 -13.98
N VAL A 81 0.06 7.34 -13.54
CA VAL A 81 -0.17 6.59 -12.29
C VAL A 81 -0.16 7.51 -11.07
N PRO A 82 0.86 8.34 -10.82
CA PRO A 82 0.82 9.27 -9.68
C PRO A 82 -0.28 10.33 -9.84
N ALA A 83 -0.55 10.81 -11.07
CA ALA A 83 -1.64 11.75 -11.32
C ALA A 83 -3.02 11.14 -11.01
N ALA A 84 -3.28 9.90 -11.43
CA ALA A 84 -4.50 9.18 -11.13
C ALA A 84 -4.64 8.91 -9.63
N ALA A 85 -3.55 8.54 -8.95
CA ALA A 85 -3.56 8.39 -7.50
C ALA A 85 -3.92 9.70 -6.79
N ALA A 86 -3.29 10.81 -7.17
CA ALA A 86 -3.59 12.13 -6.62
C ALA A 86 -5.05 12.54 -6.88
N PHE A 87 -5.56 12.30 -8.10
CA PHE A 87 -6.96 12.53 -8.44
C PHE A 87 -7.91 11.67 -7.58
N CYS A 88 -7.64 10.38 -7.44
CA CYS A 88 -8.49 9.49 -6.67
C CYS A 88 -8.51 9.85 -5.18
N ILE A 89 -7.36 10.20 -4.60
CA ILE A 89 -7.24 10.63 -3.22
C ILE A 89 -8.00 11.94 -2.98
N THR A 90 -7.84 12.92 -3.87
CA THR A 90 -8.47 14.24 -3.70
C THR A 90 -9.98 14.18 -3.91
N VAL A 91 -10.46 13.47 -4.92
CA VAL A 91 -11.90 13.42 -5.27
C VAL A 91 -12.67 12.43 -4.39
N PHE A 92 -12.17 11.20 -4.26
CA PHE A 92 -12.88 10.14 -3.53
C PHE A 92 -12.37 10.00 -2.11
N GLY A 93 -11.05 10.04 -1.90
CA GLY A 93 -10.42 9.85 -0.60
C GLY A 93 -10.85 10.90 0.42
N MET A 94 -10.84 12.19 0.06
CA MET A 94 -11.28 13.28 0.95
C MET A 94 -12.75 13.15 1.36
N LYS A 95 -13.62 12.82 0.40
CA LYS A 95 -15.05 12.61 0.68
C LYS A 95 -15.27 11.41 1.59
N LEU A 96 -14.60 10.29 1.31
CA LEU A 96 -14.71 9.07 2.10
C LEU A 96 -14.11 9.26 3.50
N HIS A 97 -13.04 10.05 3.63
CA HIS A 97 -12.45 10.39 4.92
C HIS A 97 -13.44 11.17 5.79
N SER A 98 -14.12 12.18 5.24
CA SER A 98 -15.16 12.92 5.97
C SER A 98 -16.29 12.01 6.41
N VAL A 99 -16.89 11.27 5.46
CA VAL A 99 -18.01 10.35 5.78
C VAL A 99 -17.60 9.28 6.79
N GLY A 100 -16.39 8.73 6.64
CA GLY A 100 -15.87 7.73 7.57
C GLY A 100 -15.60 8.31 8.95
N ARG A 101 -15.24 9.59 9.07
CA ARG A 101 -15.06 10.27 10.35
C ARG A 101 -16.39 10.51 11.05
N ASP A 102 -17.40 10.97 10.31
CA ASP A 102 -18.71 11.30 10.88
C ASP A 102 -19.48 10.06 11.36
N ASN A 103 -19.24 8.91 10.71
CA ASN A 103 -19.95 7.65 11.01
C ASN A 103 -19.10 6.60 11.71
N GLY A 104 -17.82 6.90 12.02
CA GLY A 104 -16.91 5.95 12.68
C GLY A 104 -16.52 4.73 11.83
N TYR A 105 -16.53 4.84 10.51
CA TYR A 105 -16.10 3.73 9.64
C TYR A 105 -14.60 3.52 9.69
N LEU A 106 -14.21 2.26 9.86
CA LEU A 106 -12.80 1.84 9.86
C LEU A 106 -12.38 1.28 8.49
N THR A 107 -13.33 0.73 7.73
CA THR A 107 -13.06 0.07 6.46
C THR A 107 -13.97 0.58 5.34
N LEU A 108 -13.55 0.35 4.09
CA LEU A 108 -14.39 0.64 2.92
C LEU A 108 -15.66 -0.24 2.91
N GLN A 109 -15.55 -1.45 3.44
CA GLN A 109 -16.66 -2.40 3.56
C GLN A 109 -17.75 -1.86 4.50
N ASP A 110 -17.38 -1.17 5.59
CA ASP A 110 -18.34 -0.53 6.49
C ASP A 110 -19.13 0.57 5.77
N TYR A 111 -18.44 1.38 4.96
CA TYR A 111 -19.09 2.39 4.14
C TYR A 111 -20.09 1.77 3.16
N PHE A 112 -19.72 0.69 2.45
CA PHE A 112 -20.65 0.02 1.54
C PHE A 112 -21.84 -0.60 2.26
N ALA A 113 -21.60 -1.25 3.40
CA ALA A 113 -22.65 -1.87 4.20
C ALA A 113 -23.71 -0.84 4.62
N HIS A 114 -23.26 0.34 5.06
CA HIS A 114 -24.15 1.43 5.46
C HIS A 114 -24.81 2.12 4.25
N ARG A 115 -24.05 2.48 3.21
CA ARG A 115 -24.53 3.26 2.07
C ARG A 115 -25.61 2.54 1.25
N PHE A 116 -25.58 1.21 1.23
CA PHE A 116 -26.50 0.35 0.49
C PHE A 116 -27.43 -0.46 1.41
N GLU A 117 -27.46 -0.13 2.71
CA GLU A 117 -28.32 -0.79 3.72
C GLU A 117 -28.20 -2.33 3.72
N SER A 118 -27.03 -2.85 3.30
CA SER A 118 -26.77 -4.28 3.10
C SER A 118 -25.65 -4.74 4.02
N VAL A 119 -25.99 -4.94 5.29
CA VAL A 119 -25.02 -5.18 6.37
C VAL A 119 -24.21 -6.46 6.19
N ARG A 120 -24.82 -7.52 5.64
CA ARG A 120 -24.18 -8.84 5.51
C ARG A 120 -23.70 -9.13 4.09
N TYR A 121 -24.56 -8.97 3.09
CA TYR A 121 -24.27 -9.39 1.73
C TYR A 121 -23.21 -8.51 1.07
N LEU A 122 -23.41 -7.20 1.03
CA LEU A 122 -22.47 -6.32 0.34
C LEU A 122 -21.15 -6.16 1.11
N ARG A 123 -21.22 -6.15 2.45
CA ARG A 123 -20.02 -6.19 3.31
C ARG A 123 -19.19 -7.44 3.05
N GLY A 124 -19.84 -8.62 3.04
CA GLY A 124 -19.19 -9.90 2.78
C GLY A 124 -18.61 -9.99 1.38
N LEU A 125 -19.37 -9.58 0.36
CA LEU A 125 -18.91 -9.57 -1.03
C LEU A 125 -17.70 -8.65 -1.22
N SER A 126 -17.73 -7.44 -0.66
CA SER A 126 -16.61 -6.50 -0.76
C SER A 126 -15.38 -6.99 0.02
N ALA A 127 -15.56 -7.64 1.17
CA ALA A 127 -14.47 -8.27 1.91
C ALA A 127 -13.84 -9.42 1.10
N ILE A 128 -14.65 -10.32 0.53
CA ILE A 128 -14.16 -11.44 -0.30
C ILE A 128 -13.42 -10.92 -1.53
N ALA A 129 -13.99 -9.95 -2.24
CA ALA A 129 -13.34 -9.32 -3.40
C ALA A 129 -11.98 -8.72 -3.01
N GLY A 130 -11.92 -7.99 -1.88
CA GLY A 130 -10.68 -7.42 -1.35
C GLY A 130 -9.62 -8.48 -1.03
N ILE A 131 -10.02 -9.59 -0.38
CA ILE A 131 -9.13 -10.71 -0.07
C ILE A 131 -8.59 -11.34 -1.36
N VAL A 132 -9.46 -11.63 -2.33
CA VAL A 132 -9.07 -12.25 -3.61
C VAL A 132 -8.06 -11.37 -4.35
N VAL A 133 -8.34 -10.08 -4.49
CA VAL A 133 -7.44 -9.13 -5.15
C VAL A 133 -6.10 -9.04 -4.39
N SER A 134 -6.14 -9.01 -3.05
CA SER A 134 -4.93 -8.94 -2.23
C SER A 134 -4.06 -10.18 -2.38
N VAL A 135 -4.66 -11.38 -2.46
CA VAL A 135 -3.92 -12.63 -2.67
C VAL A 135 -3.24 -12.62 -4.03
N ILE A 136 -3.96 -12.25 -5.10
CA ILE A 136 -3.39 -12.15 -6.45
C ILE A 136 -2.23 -11.14 -6.46
N TYR A 137 -2.42 -9.99 -5.82
CA TYR A 137 -1.39 -8.96 -5.72
C TYR A 137 -0.14 -9.46 -4.99
N LEU A 138 -0.30 -10.18 -3.87
CA LEU A 138 0.82 -10.75 -3.11
C LEU A 138 1.65 -11.74 -3.92
N VAL A 139 1.04 -12.53 -4.80
CA VAL A 139 1.79 -13.42 -5.71
C VAL A 139 2.78 -12.63 -6.56
N GLY A 140 2.36 -11.49 -7.11
CA GLY A 140 3.23 -10.60 -7.89
C GLY A 140 4.38 -10.04 -7.05
N GLN A 141 4.10 -9.63 -5.80
CA GLN A 141 5.13 -9.12 -4.89
C GLN A 141 6.16 -10.18 -4.50
N TYR A 142 5.72 -11.39 -4.14
CA TYR A 142 6.64 -12.47 -3.80
C TYR A 142 7.47 -12.93 -4.99
N THR A 143 6.89 -12.93 -6.20
CA THR A 143 7.63 -13.21 -7.43
C THR A 143 8.71 -12.16 -7.66
N ALA A 144 8.40 -10.88 -7.45
CA ALA A 144 9.38 -9.81 -7.60
C ALA A 144 10.53 -9.93 -6.58
N ILE A 145 10.21 -10.21 -5.31
CA ILE A 145 11.20 -10.47 -4.27
C ILE A 145 12.10 -11.65 -4.66
N SER A 146 11.51 -12.76 -5.13
CA SER A 146 12.25 -13.94 -5.57
C SER A 146 13.24 -13.61 -6.68
N ILE A 147 12.79 -12.92 -7.73
CA ILE A 147 13.64 -12.50 -8.86
C ILE A 147 14.82 -11.68 -8.36
N VAL A 148 14.60 -10.71 -7.47
CA VAL A 148 15.66 -9.85 -6.93
C VAL A 148 16.64 -10.65 -6.06
N LEU A 149 16.15 -11.55 -5.22
CA LEU A 149 16.98 -12.37 -4.33
C LEU A 149 17.89 -13.36 -5.08
N VAL A 150 17.50 -13.82 -6.27
CA VAL A 150 18.37 -14.67 -7.12
C VAL A 150 19.67 -13.96 -7.48
N TRP A 151 19.69 -12.62 -7.56
CA TRP A 151 20.93 -11.87 -7.83
C TRP A 151 21.82 -11.69 -6.60
N LEU A 152 21.29 -11.91 -5.40
CA LEU A 152 22.02 -11.80 -4.13
C LEU A 152 22.84 -13.06 -3.81
N PHE A 153 22.34 -14.25 -4.17
CA PHE A 153 22.98 -15.53 -3.91
C PHE A 153 23.75 -16.01 -5.16
#